data_AF-A0A6J7ZW90-F1
#
_entry.id   AF-A0A6J7ZW90-F1
#
_cell.length_a   1.000
_cell.length_b   1.000
_cell.length_c   1.000
_cell.angle_alpha   90.00
_cell.angle_beta   90.00
_cell.angle_gamma   90.00
#
_symmetry.space_group_name_H-M   'P 1'
#
loop_
_entity.id
_entity.type
_entity.pdbx_description
1 polymer ?
#
loop_
_entity_poly.entity_id
_entity_poly.type
_entity_poly.pdbx_seq_one_letter_code
_entity_poly.pdbx_strand_id
1 'polypeptide(L)'
;MGWTPACIRRQCNVIRLWHRIASMHASRIPNRIFQWDSTLSEKYRKTWYNELKSVMEKCELLELLNNNYTNGLSVKFIANYSELLLRQKHHEKWKLDIMNMPKLRTFKCLETNFETQQYISTNMTRQQRSTLARMRCGTFPLELELGRYRGIPSNRCFCKVCNDNVSVEDEKHFLVQCPLYLCERNNAFADFQQRNNIDLSVLSDDEILIKLLTTDCKLVSNYIFNISKIRAQLLSHHDIQIILFKNVLEV
;
A
#
# COMPACT_ATOMS: atom_id res chain seq x y z
N MET A 1 -0.16 1.75 0.16
CA MET A 1 -0.66 3.15 0.19
C MET A 1 -1.07 3.45 1.63
N GLY A 2 -0.31 4.30 2.33
CA GLY A 2 -0.46 4.54 3.78
C GLY A 2 -1.63 5.43 4.18
N TRP A 3 -2.81 5.23 3.58
CA TRP A 3 -4.03 5.94 3.98
C TRP A 3 -4.64 5.23 5.17
N THR A 4 -5.17 6.01 6.11
CA THR A 4 -5.97 5.46 7.20
C THR A 4 -7.26 4.89 6.61
N PRO A 5 -7.56 3.60 6.81
CA PRO A 5 -8.80 3.02 6.31
C PRO A 5 -10.02 3.74 6.88
N ALA A 6 -11.08 3.86 6.06
CA ALA A 6 -12.35 4.44 6.49
C ALA A 6 -12.98 3.69 7.68
N CYS A 7 -12.67 2.39 7.84
CA CYS A 7 -13.15 1.59 8.97
C CYS A 7 -12.62 2.11 10.32
N ILE A 8 -11.38 2.59 10.41
CA ILE A 8 -10.83 3.17 11.64
C ILE A 8 -11.62 4.42 12.02
N ARG A 9 -11.84 5.33 11.06
CA ARG A 9 -12.66 6.53 11.28
C ARG A 9 -14.08 6.19 11.73
N ARG A 10 -14.69 5.14 11.15
CA ARG A 10 -16.00 4.64 11.57
C ARG A 10 -15.98 4.16 13.02
N GLN A 11 -14.99 3.36 13.39
CA GLN A 11 -14.84 2.83 14.75
C GLN A 11 -14.64 3.94 15.78
N CYS A 12 -13.81 4.95 15.50
CA CYS A 12 -13.68 6.13 16.35
C CYS A 12 -15.01 6.87 16.54
N ASN A 13 -15.83 6.95 15.48
CA ASN A 13 -17.16 7.58 15.57
C ASN A 13 -18.16 6.74 16.37
N VAL A 14 -18.08 5.40 16.32
CA VAL A 14 -18.88 4.51 17.19
C VAL A 14 -18.57 4.79 18.66
N ILE A 15 -17.28 4.91 19.02
CA ILE A 15 -16.84 5.22 20.38
C ILE A 15 -17.30 6.62 20.81
N ARG A 16 -17.17 7.63 19.95
CA ARG A 16 -17.65 9.00 20.22
C ARG A 16 -19.16 9.03 20.47
N LEU A 17 -19.93 8.30 19.67
CA LEU A 17 -21.38 8.19 19.84
C LEU A 17 -21.73 7.51 21.16
N TRP A 18 -21.07 6.41 21.49
CA TRP A 18 -21.24 5.73 22.77
C TRP A 18 -20.97 6.67 23.95
N HIS A 19 -19.82 7.37 23.95
CA HIS A 19 -19.48 8.29 25.05
C HIS A 19 -20.57 9.34 25.24
N ARG A 20 -21.07 9.91 24.13
CA ARG A 20 -22.16 10.88 24.15
C ARG A 20 -23.43 10.30 24.78
N ILE A 21 -23.82 9.07 24.41
CA ILE A 21 -25.02 8.40 24.94
C ILE A 21 -24.84 8.06 26.43
N ALA A 22 -23.68 7.51 26.79
CA ALA A 22 -23.33 7.15 28.17
C ALA A 22 -23.31 8.37 29.11
N SER A 23 -22.95 9.55 28.59
CA SER A 23 -22.99 10.81 29.35
C SER A 23 -24.39 11.41 29.50
N MET A 24 -25.40 10.88 28.80
CA MET A 24 -26.79 11.37 28.93
C MET A 24 -27.46 10.82 30.17
N HIS A 25 -28.37 11.60 30.77
CA HIS A 25 -29.22 11.12 31.85
C HIS A 25 -30.03 9.88 31.43
N ALA A 26 -30.18 8.91 32.33
CA ALA A 26 -30.82 7.62 32.07
C ALA A 26 -32.27 7.72 31.55
N SER A 27 -32.99 8.80 31.88
CA SER A 27 -34.35 9.04 31.37
C SER A 27 -34.42 9.39 29.87
N ARG A 28 -33.29 9.79 29.26
CA ARG A 28 -33.23 10.18 27.85
C ARG A 28 -33.40 8.95 26.95
N ILE A 29 -34.25 9.07 25.94
CA ILE A 29 -34.55 7.99 24.98
C ILE A 29 -33.27 7.32 24.41
N PRO A 30 -32.23 8.05 23.95
CA PRO A 30 -31.01 7.42 23.43
C PRO A 30 -30.30 6.51 24.44
N ASN A 31 -30.28 6.88 25.73
CA ASN A 31 -29.67 6.07 26.77
C ASN A 31 -30.52 4.82 27.03
N ARG A 32 -31.85 4.96 27.12
CA ARG A 32 -32.78 3.82 27.26
C ARG A 32 -32.67 2.82 26.10
N ILE A 33 -32.59 3.31 24.87
CA ILE A 33 -32.42 2.46 23.67
C ILE A 33 -31.08 1.72 23.75
N PHE A 34 -30.00 2.39 24.16
CA PHE A 34 -28.70 1.75 24.33
C PHE A 34 -28.70 0.65 25.38
N GLN A 35 -29.31 0.91 26.55
CA GLN A 35 -29.47 -0.10 27.60
C GLN A 35 -30.29 -1.30 27.11
N TRP A 36 -31.36 -1.05 26.36
CA TRP A 36 -32.16 -2.11 25.75
C TRP A 36 -31.35 -2.91 24.71
N ASP A 37 -30.61 -2.25 23.81
CA ASP A 37 -29.75 -2.91 22.81
C ASP A 37 -28.63 -3.75 23.49
N SER A 38 -28.12 -3.29 24.64
CA SER A 38 -27.22 -4.07 25.49
C SER A 38 -27.88 -5.38 25.96
N THR A 39 -29.11 -5.34 26.48
CA THR A 39 -29.82 -6.56 26.88
C THR A 39 -30.12 -7.50 25.71
N LEU A 40 -30.39 -6.95 24.51
CA LEU A 40 -30.59 -7.75 23.30
C LEU A 40 -29.32 -8.47 22.86
N SER A 41 -28.14 -7.92 23.16
CA SER A 41 -26.84 -8.45 22.74
C SER A 41 -26.53 -9.84 23.30
N GLU A 42 -27.17 -10.22 24.41
CA GLU A 42 -27.09 -11.56 25.02
C GLU A 42 -27.77 -12.63 24.14
N LYS A 43 -28.84 -12.25 23.44
CA LYS A 43 -29.63 -13.15 22.59
C LYS A 43 -29.25 -13.07 21.12
N TYR A 44 -28.84 -11.90 20.64
CA TYR A 44 -28.58 -11.64 19.23
C TYR A 44 -27.14 -11.17 19.00
N ARG A 45 -26.44 -11.84 18.09
CA ARG A 45 -25.07 -11.46 17.71
C ARG A 45 -24.97 -10.13 16.96
N LYS A 46 -26.01 -9.75 16.21
CA LYS A 46 -26.03 -8.54 15.35
C LYS A 46 -26.78 -7.39 16.01
N THR A 47 -26.15 -6.78 17.01
CA THR A 47 -26.64 -5.57 17.71
C THR A 47 -25.59 -4.47 17.64
N TRP A 48 -25.99 -3.21 17.82
CA TRP A 48 -25.02 -2.12 17.86
C TRP A 48 -24.06 -2.26 19.05
N TYR A 49 -24.56 -2.73 20.20
CA TYR A 49 -23.79 -3.00 21.41
C TYR A 49 -22.68 -4.03 21.17
N ASN A 50 -22.97 -5.15 20.50
CA ASN A 50 -21.94 -6.13 20.11
C ASN A 50 -20.89 -5.56 19.13
N GLU A 51 -21.27 -4.66 18.21
CA GLU A 51 -20.27 -3.95 17.37
C GLU A 51 -19.39 -3.03 18.23
N LEU A 52 -20.01 -2.22 19.10
CA LEU A 52 -19.30 -1.36 20.05
C LEU A 52 -18.36 -2.17 20.95
N LYS A 53 -18.82 -3.29 21.50
CA LYS A 53 -18.05 -4.20 22.35
C LYS A 53 -16.81 -4.70 21.63
N SER A 54 -16.95 -5.16 20.38
CA SER A 54 -15.81 -5.57 19.54
C SER A 54 -14.84 -4.43 19.27
N VAL A 55 -15.33 -3.20 19.07
CA VAL A 55 -14.48 -2.03 18.87
C VAL A 55 -13.73 -1.64 20.15
N MET A 56 -14.40 -1.66 21.31
CA MET A 56 -13.80 -1.38 22.60
C MET A 56 -12.75 -2.42 22.99
N GLU A 57 -13.01 -3.70 22.73
CA GLU A 57 -12.04 -4.78 22.92
C GLU A 57 -10.78 -4.57 22.07
N LYS A 58 -10.93 -4.15 20.80
CA LYS A 58 -9.79 -3.78 19.94
C LYS A 58 -9.01 -2.60 20.48
N CYS A 59 -9.62 -1.71 21.26
CA CYS A 59 -8.96 -0.56 21.85
C CYS A 59 -8.53 -0.80 23.30
N GLU A 60 -8.66 -2.02 23.84
CA GLU A 60 -8.37 -2.31 25.26
C GLU A 60 -9.18 -1.44 26.24
N LEU A 61 -10.41 -1.07 25.85
CA LEU A 61 -11.32 -0.20 26.59
C LEU A 61 -12.61 -0.92 27.04
N LEU A 62 -12.62 -2.26 27.00
CA LEU A 62 -13.83 -3.04 27.30
C LEU A 62 -14.37 -2.76 28.71
N GLU A 63 -13.49 -2.55 29.69
CA GLU A 63 -13.84 -2.25 31.08
C GLU A 63 -14.67 -0.97 31.23
N LEU A 64 -14.50 0.01 30.32
CA LEU A 64 -15.28 1.25 30.34
C LEU A 64 -16.77 1.04 30.06
N LEU A 65 -17.16 -0.08 29.45
CA LEU A 65 -18.57 -0.41 29.22
C LEU A 65 -19.27 -0.89 30.50
N ASN A 66 -18.55 -1.59 31.38
CA ASN A 66 -19.12 -2.25 32.56
C ASN A 66 -19.23 -1.30 33.76
N ASN A 67 -18.30 -0.35 33.88
CA ASN A 67 -18.14 0.44 35.10
C ASN A 67 -19.11 1.62 35.26
N ASN A 68 -20.22 1.67 34.48
CA ASN A 68 -21.23 2.72 34.51
C ASN A 68 -20.63 4.12 34.68
N TYR A 69 -20.32 4.77 33.56
CA TYR A 69 -19.78 6.13 33.42
C TYR A 69 -18.25 6.20 33.32
N THR A 70 -17.81 6.96 32.34
CA THR A 70 -16.41 7.29 32.06
C THR A 70 -15.82 7.97 33.29
N ASN A 71 -14.91 7.32 34.03
CA ASN A 71 -14.24 7.81 35.24
C ASN A 71 -13.59 9.21 35.09
N GLY A 72 -14.38 10.28 34.95
CA GLY A 72 -13.89 11.62 34.62
C GLY A 72 -13.20 11.76 33.25
N LEU A 73 -13.12 10.69 32.44
CA LEU A 73 -12.38 10.71 31.18
C LEU A 73 -13.13 11.48 30.10
N SER A 74 -12.45 12.48 29.52
CA SER A 74 -13.02 13.25 28.42
C SER A 74 -13.24 12.41 27.16
N VAL A 75 -14.31 12.72 26.41
CA VAL A 75 -14.58 12.12 25.08
C VAL A 75 -13.34 12.21 24.18
N LYS A 76 -12.66 13.36 24.25
CA LYS A 76 -11.49 13.67 23.44
C LYS A 76 -10.34 12.71 23.75
N PHE A 77 -10.08 12.46 25.03
CA PHE A 77 -9.06 11.50 25.45
C PHE A 77 -9.37 10.09 24.92
N ILE A 78 -10.58 9.59 25.17
CA ILE A 78 -10.98 8.25 24.73
C ILE A 78 -10.92 8.12 23.21
N ALA A 79 -11.41 9.12 22.46
CA ALA A 79 -11.39 9.07 21.00
C ALA A 79 -9.96 9.12 20.44
N ASN A 80 -9.09 9.96 20.99
CA ASN A 80 -7.70 10.07 20.56
C ASN A 80 -6.90 8.79 20.88
N TYR A 81 -7.09 8.24 22.08
CA TYR A 81 -6.45 6.99 22.49
C TYR A 81 -6.90 5.81 21.61
N SER A 82 -8.21 5.70 21.37
CA SER A 82 -8.77 4.68 20.49
C SER A 82 -8.25 4.81 19.06
N GLU A 83 -8.19 6.04 18.54
CA GLU A 83 -7.65 6.29 17.21
C GLU A 83 -6.17 5.89 17.10
N LEU A 84 -5.36 6.20 18.10
CA LEU A 84 -3.96 5.80 18.18
C LEU A 84 -3.81 4.27 18.12
N LEU A 85 -4.51 3.54 18.98
CA LEU A 85 -4.43 2.08 19.05
C LEU A 85 -4.93 1.40 17.77
N LEU A 86 -6.05 1.86 17.22
CA LEU A 86 -6.58 1.30 15.97
C LEU A 86 -5.62 1.52 14.80
N ARG A 87 -4.97 2.69 14.74
CA ARG A 87 -3.92 2.98 13.74
C ARG A 87 -2.70 2.10 13.93
N GLN A 88 -2.24 1.91 15.17
CA GLN A 88 -1.10 1.06 15.49
C GLN A 88 -1.37 -0.39 15.09
N LYS A 89 -2.48 -0.99 15.54
CA LYS A 89 -2.87 -2.37 15.19
C LYS A 89 -3.02 -2.54 13.68
N HIS A 90 -3.57 -1.55 12.99
CA HIS A 90 -3.63 -1.57 11.53
C HIS A 90 -2.24 -1.53 10.88
N HIS A 91 -1.34 -0.69 11.38
CA HIS A 91 0.03 -0.58 10.87
C HIS A 91 0.80 -1.90 11.06
N GLU A 92 0.70 -2.51 12.24
CA GLU A 92 1.32 -3.82 12.54
C GLU A 92 0.79 -4.90 11.60
N LYS A 93 -0.54 -4.96 11.43
CA LYS A 93 -1.17 -5.89 10.49
C LYS A 93 -0.69 -5.65 9.05
N TRP A 94 -0.66 -4.40 8.61
CA TRP A 94 -0.18 -4.05 7.26
C TRP A 94 1.26 -4.49 7.04
N LYS A 95 2.14 -4.28 8.03
CA LYS A 95 3.54 -4.68 7.96
C LYS A 95 3.67 -6.21 7.84
N LEU A 96 2.91 -6.95 8.65
CA LEU A 96 2.85 -8.41 8.59
C LEU A 96 2.34 -8.90 7.22
N ASP A 97 1.23 -8.32 6.73
CA ASP A 97 0.62 -8.68 5.45
C ASP A 97 1.60 -8.44 4.29
N ILE A 98 2.38 -7.35 4.30
CA ILE A 98 3.42 -7.10 3.31
C ILE A 98 4.53 -8.14 3.40
N MET A 99 5.08 -8.37 4.59
CA MET A 99 6.22 -9.28 4.78
C MET A 99 5.90 -10.68 4.27
N ASN A 100 4.65 -11.11 4.45
CA ASN A 100 4.15 -12.42 4.00
C ASN A 100 3.80 -12.47 2.51
N MET A 101 3.79 -11.36 1.77
CA MET A 101 3.43 -11.33 0.36
C MET A 101 4.68 -11.48 -0.52
N PRO A 102 4.91 -12.61 -1.22
CA PRO A 102 6.17 -12.82 -1.96
C PRO A 102 6.36 -11.85 -3.13
N LYS A 103 5.25 -11.41 -3.78
CA LYS A 103 5.31 -10.52 -4.94
C LYS A 103 5.87 -9.12 -4.62
N LEU A 104 5.73 -8.67 -3.37
CA LEU A 104 6.06 -7.30 -2.94
C LEU A 104 7.56 -7.12 -2.64
N ARG A 105 8.45 -7.88 -3.29
CA ARG A 105 9.90 -7.85 -3.06
C ARG A 105 10.50 -6.45 -3.16
N THR A 106 10.20 -5.73 -4.25
CA THR A 106 10.71 -4.37 -4.49
C THR A 106 10.06 -3.40 -3.52
N PHE A 107 8.75 -3.50 -3.32
CA PHE A 107 8.02 -2.69 -2.33
C PHE A 107 8.62 -2.80 -0.91
N LYS A 108 8.98 -4.01 -0.46
CA LYS A 108 9.60 -4.25 0.85
C LYS A 108 10.93 -3.52 1.02
N CYS A 109 11.73 -3.42 -0.04
CA CYS A 109 13.01 -2.71 -0.02
C CYS A 109 12.85 -1.19 -0.02
N LEU A 110 11.73 -0.70 -0.58
CA LEU A 110 11.45 0.74 -0.70
C LEU A 110 10.79 1.33 0.56
N GLU A 111 10.00 0.53 1.26
CA GLU A 111 8.97 1.03 2.17
C GLU A 111 9.17 0.53 3.58
N THR A 112 9.56 1.44 4.47
CA THR A 112 9.77 1.15 5.89
C THR A 112 8.59 1.62 6.76
N ASN A 113 7.86 2.65 6.31
CA ASN A 113 6.82 3.32 7.08
C ASN A 113 5.44 3.30 6.39
N PHE A 114 4.38 3.19 7.18
CA PHE A 114 3.01 3.31 6.70
C PHE A 114 2.61 4.76 6.45
N GLU A 115 3.01 5.30 5.30
CA GLU A 115 2.77 6.69 4.95
C GLU A 115 2.26 6.87 3.52
N THR A 116 1.71 8.05 3.26
CA THR A 116 1.33 8.45 1.90
C THR A 116 2.60 8.73 1.11
N GLN A 117 2.76 8.04 -0.01
CA GLN A 117 3.98 8.09 -0.81
C GLN A 117 4.10 9.39 -1.59
N GLN A 118 5.33 9.91 -1.69
CA GLN A 118 5.61 11.19 -2.33
C GLN A 118 5.09 11.25 -3.78
N TYR A 119 5.22 10.18 -4.56
CA TYR A 119 4.74 10.15 -5.95
C TYR A 119 3.23 10.36 -6.10
N ILE A 120 2.46 10.19 -5.01
CA ILE A 120 1.01 10.42 -5.01
C ILE A 120 0.71 11.92 -4.92
N SER A 121 1.48 12.67 -4.13
CA SER A 121 1.31 14.12 -3.93
C SER A 121 2.07 14.95 -4.96
N THR A 122 3.08 14.41 -5.63
CA THR A 122 3.83 15.10 -6.69
C THR A 122 2.96 15.37 -7.93
N ASN A 123 3.19 16.50 -8.59
CA ASN A 123 2.54 16.87 -9.86
C ASN A 123 2.99 15.98 -11.03
N MET A 124 2.38 14.80 -11.10
CA MET A 124 2.57 13.77 -12.12
C MET A 124 1.26 13.51 -12.87
N THR A 125 1.33 13.00 -14.09
CA THR A 125 0.13 12.54 -14.79
C THR A 125 -0.39 11.23 -14.19
N ARG A 126 -1.66 10.88 -14.46
CA ARG A 126 -2.22 9.57 -14.05
C ARG A 126 -1.36 8.41 -14.55
N GLN A 127 -0.86 8.50 -15.78
CA GLN A 127 -0.01 7.48 -16.38
C GLN A 127 1.33 7.36 -15.66
N GLN A 128 1.99 8.48 -15.36
CA GLN A 128 3.26 8.49 -14.61
C GLN A 128 3.10 7.84 -13.23
N ARG A 129 2.06 8.23 -12.48
CA ARG A 129 1.75 7.63 -11.17
C ARG A 129 1.47 6.13 -11.27
N SER A 130 0.64 5.71 -12.23
CA SER A 130 0.29 4.30 -12.44
C SER A 130 1.52 3.47 -12.82
N THR A 131 2.37 3.97 -13.70
CA THR A 131 3.61 3.30 -14.10
C THR A 131 4.55 3.10 -12.91
N LEU A 132 4.78 4.16 -12.12
CA LEU A 132 5.65 4.05 -10.95
C LEU A 132 5.04 3.13 -9.87
N ALA A 133 3.74 3.23 -9.61
CA ALA A 133 3.05 2.35 -8.67
C ALA A 133 3.16 0.88 -9.09
N ARG A 134 2.99 0.57 -10.38
CA ARG A 134 3.13 -0.79 -10.91
C ARG A 134 4.54 -1.33 -10.76
N MET A 135 5.56 -0.52 -11.03
CA MET A 135 6.96 -0.90 -10.79
C MET A 135 7.22 -1.17 -9.30
N ARG A 136 6.82 -0.25 -8.41
CA ARG A 136 7.04 -0.40 -6.96
C ARG A 136 6.32 -1.62 -6.38
N CYS A 137 5.11 -1.91 -6.85
CA CYS A 137 4.27 -3.00 -6.34
C CYS A 137 4.52 -4.36 -7.03
N GLY A 138 5.45 -4.44 -7.98
CA GLY A 138 5.72 -5.66 -8.74
C GLY A 138 4.55 -6.12 -9.61
N THR A 139 3.74 -5.18 -10.11
CA THR A 139 2.63 -5.46 -11.03
C THR A 139 2.88 -4.93 -12.45
N PHE A 140 4.09 -4.45 -12.71
CA PHE A 140 4.52 -4.12 -14.06
C PHE A 140 4.69 -5.40 -14.89
N PRO A 141 4.31 -5.42 -16.19
CA PRO A 141 4.29 -6.65 -17.00
C PRO A 141 5.69 -7.07 -17.47
N LEU A 142 6.58 -7.35 -16.51
CA LEU A 142 7.88 -7.98 -16.71
C LEU A 142 7.72 -9.50 -16.74
N GLU A 143 8.67 -10.24 -17.32
CA GLU A 143 8.56 -11.69 -17.39
C GLU A 143 8.47 -12.36 -16.02
N LEU A 144 9.01 -11.77 -14.94
CA LEU A 144 8.76 -12.33 -13.61
C LEU A 144 7.28 -12.28 -13.20
N GLU A 145 6.62 -11.14 -13.34
CA GLU A 145 5.20 -11.03 -12.98
C GLU A 145 4.32 -11.82 -13.95
N LEU A 146 4.64 -11.82 -15.25
CA LEU A 146 3.91 -12.63 -16.23
C LEU A 146 4.08 -14.13 -15.99
N GLY A 147 5.32 -14.56 -15.76
CA GLY A 147 5.68 -15.95 -15.47
C GLY A 147 4.99 -16.47 -14.22
N ARG A 148 4.78 -15.64 -13.19
CA ARG A 148 4.01 -16.00 -11.99
C ARG A 148 2.59 -16.49 -12.32
N TYR A 149 1.89 -15.87 -13.26
CA TYR A 149 0.56 -16.33 -13.68
C TYR A 149 0.61 -17.60 -14.54
N ARG A 150 1.73 -17.84 -15.22
CA ARG A 150 1.98 -19.05 -16.01
C ARG A 150 2.54 -20.20 -15.18
N GLY A 151 2.80 -19.99 -13.88
CA GLY A 151 3.46 -20.98 -13.01
C GLY A 151 4.94 -21.22 -13.33
N ILE A 152 5.59 -20.27 -14.03
CA ILE A 152 7.02 -20.36 -14.34
C ILE A 152 7.83 -20.05 -13.07
N PRO A 153 8.82 -20.88 -12.70
CA PRO A 153 9.72 -20.59 -11.59
C PRO A 153 10.42 -19.24 -11.76
N SER A 154 10.60 -18.48 -10.68
CA SER A 154 11.18 -17.13 -10.73
C SER A 154 12.55 -17.07 -11.40
N ASN A 155 13.38 -18.08 -11.16
CA ASN A 155 14.71 -18.24 -11.76
C ASN A 155 14.69 -18.64 -13.25
N ARG A 156 13.51 -18.81 -13.85
CA ARG A 156 13.29 -19.12 -15.27
C ARG A 156 12.50 -18.04 -16.01
N CYS A 157 12.14 -16.96 -15.32
CA CYS A 157 11.43 -15.83 -15.92
C CYS A 157 12.41 -14.88 -16.63
N PHE A 158 13.04 -15.37 -17.69
CA PHE A 158 14.12 -14.65 -18.38
C PHE A 158 13.64 -13.46 -19.19
N CYS A 159 14.50 -12.45 -19.31
CA CYS A 159 14.26 -11.29 -20.15
C CYS A 159 14.30 -11.67 -21.64
N LYS A 160 13.20 -11.43 -22.34
CA LYS A 160 13.04 -11.77 -23.76
C LYS A 160 13.70 -10.80 -24.73
N VAL A 161 14.16 -9.64 -24.26
CA VAL A 161 14.58 -8.53 -25.13
C VAL A 161 16.08 -8.22 -25.04
N CYS A 162 16.79 -8.67 -24.00
CA CYS A 162 18.24 -8.55 -23.92
C CYS A 162 19.00 -9.71 -24.58
N ASN A 163 18.30 -10.77 -25.01
CA ASN A 163 18.83 -11.94 -25.71
C ASN A 163 19.97 -12.70 -25.00
N ASP A 164 20.17 -12.51 -23.68
CA ASP A 164 21.17 -13.26 -22.92
C ASP A 164 20.69 -14.66 -22.48
N ASN A 165 19.37 -14.92 -22.53
CA ASN A 165 18.70 -16.15 -22.13
C ASN A 165 19.01 -16.65 -20.70
N VAL A 166 19.54 -15.79 -19.83
CA VAL A 166 19.97 -16.17 -18.47
C VAL A 166 19.52 -15.15 -17.43
N SER A 167 19.38 -13.87 -17.80
CA SER A 167 18.96 -12.83 -16.85
C SER A 167 17.47 -12.92 -16.57
N VAL A 168 17.10 -13.03 -15.29
CA VAL A 168 15.70 -12.93 -14.84
C VAL A 168 15.22 -11.50 -15.03
N GLU A 169 14.04 -11.33 -15.63
CA GLU A 169 13.46 -9.99 -15.82
C GLU A 169 12.64 -9.54 -14.61
N ASP A 170 13.34 -8.89 -13.69
CA ASP A 170 12.74 -8.15 -12.59
C ASP A 170 12.90 -6.64 -12.71
N GLU A 171 12.41 -5.90 -11.70
CA GLU A 171 12.49 -4.43 -11.72
C GLU A 171 13.94 -3.94 -11.73
N LYS A 172 14.86 -4.66 -11.08
CA LYS A 172 16.30 -4.36 -11.09
C LYS A 172 16.89 -4.57 -12.47
N HIS A 173 16.68 -5.73 -13.07
CA HIS A 173 17.14 -6.00 -14.43
C HIS A 173 16.58 -4.95 -15.39
N PHE A 174 15.26 -4.73 -15.35
CA PHE A 174 14.59 -3.81 -16.27
C PHE A 174 15.07 -2.36 -16.15
N LEU A 175 15.33 -1.85 -14.94
CA LEU A 175 15.71 -0.45 -14.74
C LEU A 175 17.23 -0.19 -14.73
N VAL A 176 18.01 -1.15 -14.26
CA VAL A 176 19.42 -0.93 -13.89
C VAL A 176 20.39 -1.77 -14.72
N GLN A 177 20.03 -2.99 -15.12
CA GLN A 177 21.02 -3.95 -15.67
C GLN A 177 20.84 -4.25 -17.16
N CYS A 178 19.61 -4.23 -17.67
CA CYS A 178 19.29 -4.70 -19.01
C CYS A 178 20.14 -3.97 -20.07
N PRO A 179 20.95 -4.69 -20.88
CA PRO A 179 21.86 -4.05 -21.83
C PRO A 179 21.12 -3.34 -22.97
N LEU A 180 19.90 -3.78 -23.29
CA LEU A 180 19.06 -3.14 -24.30
C LEU A 180 18.81 -1.65 -24.01
N TYR A 181 18.67 -1.28 -22.74
CA TYR A 181 18.35 0.09 -22.33
C TYR A 181 19.58 0.91 -21.94
N LEU A 182 20.80 0.48 -22.30
CA LEU A 182 22.02 1.15 -21.86
C LEU A 182 22.04 2.64 -22.23
N CYS A 183 21.60 2.99 -23.44
CA CYS A 183 21.57 4.38 -23.91
C CYS A 183 20.57 5.21 -23.09
N GLU A 184 19.33 4.74 -22.97
CA GLU A 184 18.25 5.39 -22.24
C GLU A 184 18.57 5.51 -20.74
N ARG A 185 19.18 4.46 -20.18
CA ARG A 185 19.63 4.40 -18.79
C ARG A 185 20.70 5.44 -18.53
N ASN A 186 21.73 5.53 -19.37
CA ASN A 186 22.80 6.50 -19.19
C ASN A 186 22.27 7.94 -19.22
N ASN A 187 21.36 8.25 -20.16
CA ASN A 187 20.73 9.55 -20.24
C ASN A 187 19.89 9.86 -19.00
N ALA A 188 19.04 8.92 -18.57
CA ALA A 188 18.19 9.09 -17.39
C ALA A 188 19.02 9.19 -16.10
N PHE A 189 20.11 8.43 -15.98
CA PHE A 189 20.98 8.43 -14.81
C PHE A 189 21.77 9.73 -14.72
N ALA A 190 22.31 10.23 -15.83
CA ALA A 190 22.97 11.54 -15.86
C ALA A 190 22.02 12.67 -15.38
N ASP A 191 20.80 12.72 -15.93
CA ASP A 191 19.79 13.69 -15.51
C ASP A 191 19.44 13.53 -14.02
N PHE A 192 19.29 12.29 -13.55
CA PHE A 192 18.95 11.98 -12.17
C PHE A 192 20.05 12.41 -11.20
N GLN A 193 21.31 12.09 -11.52
CA GLN A 193 22.47 12.48 -10.73
C GLN A 193 22.58 14.00 -10.62
N GLN A 194 22.44 14.71 -11.74
CA GLN A 194 22.52 16.17 -11.79
C GLN A 194 21.43 16.83 -10.92
N ARG A 195 20.16 16.37 -11.03
CA ARG A 195 19.03 17.00 -10.33
C ARG A 195 19.01 16.72 -8.83
N ASN A 196 19.49 15.54 -8.42
CA ASN A 196 19.38 15.09 -7.04
C ASN A 196 20.69 15.19 -6.27
N ASN A 197 21.79 15.55 -6.93
CA ASN A 197 23.14 15.59 -6.36
C ASN A 197 23.51 14.25 -5.68
N ILE A 198 23.26 13.15 -6.38
CA ILE A 198 23.56 11.79 -5.95
C ILE A 198 24.56 11.22 -6.95
N ASP A 199 25.65 10.62 -6.46
CA ASP A 199 26.53 9.82 -7.30
C ASP A 199 26.02 8.37 -7.32
N LEU A 200 25.59 7.89 -8.48
CA LEU A 200 25.12 6.51 -8.62
C LEU A 200 26.27 5.51 -8.74
N SER A 201 27.49 5.96 -9.08
CA SER A 201 28.64 5.07 -9.32
C SER A 201 29.17 4.40 -8.04
N VAL A 202 28.86 4.99 -6.88
CA VAL A 202 29.26 4.46 -5.56
C VAL A 202 28.19 3.56 -4.93
N LEU A 203 27.06 3.37 -5.59
CA LEU A 203 25.92 2.62 -5.08
C LEU A 203 25.84 1.23 -5.73
N SER A 204 25.38 0.25 -4.97
CA SER A 204 24.98 -1.05 -5.52
C SER A 204 23.71 -0.93 -6.37
N ASP A 205 23.47 -1.89 -7.28
CA ASP A 205 22.27 -1.89 -8.12
C ASP A 205 20.95 -1.84 -7.32
N ASP A 206 20.92 -2.47 -6.14
CA ASP A 206 19.75 -2.45 -5.26
C ASP A 206 19.52 -1.06 -4.66
N GLU A 207 20.60 -0.36 -4.27
CA GLU A 207 20.53 1.03 -3.80
C GLU A 207 20.14 1.99 -4.92
N ILE A 208 20.68 1.79 -6.13
CA ILE A 208 20.29 2.55 -7.33
C ILE A 208 18.79 2.38 -7.57
N LEU A 209 18.28 1.14 -7.58
CA LEU A 209 16.86 0.85 -7.76
C LEU A 209 16.00 1.58 -6.71
N ILE A 210 16.41 1.53 -5.44
CA ILE A 210 15.71 2.21 -4.35
C ILE A 210 15.69 3.72 -4.57
N LYS A 211 16.84 4.34 -4.87
CA LYS A 211 16.95 5.78 -5.09
C LYS A 211 16.11 6.24 -6.28
N LEU A 212 16.14 5.51 -7.39
CA LEU A 212 15.34 5.82 -8.57
C LEU A 212 13.84 5.81 -8.24
N LEU A 213 13.36 4.79 -7.54
CA LEU A 213 11.93 4.62 -7.28
C LEU A 213 11.38 5.52 -6.16
N THR A 214 12.24 6.21 -5.41
CA THR A 214 11.85 7.04 -4.25
C THR A 214 12.15 8.53 -4.39
N THR A 215 13.13 8.94 -5.20
CA THR A 215 13.62 10.33 -5.22
C THR A 215 12.94 11.17 -6.31
N ASP A 216 13.43 11.15 -7.56
CA ASP A 216 12.81 11.88 -8.69
C ASP A 216 11.80 11.00 -9.43
N CYS A 217 10.64 10.83 -8.80
CA CYS A 217 9.54 10.00 -9.30
C CYS A 217 9.07 10.42 -10.71
N LYS A 218 9.17 11.70 -11.07
CA LYS A 218 8.70 12.21 -12.37
C LYS A 218 9.69 11.85 -13.48
N LEU A 219 10.97 12.15 -13.30
CA LEU A 219 12.02 11.74 -14.24
C LEU A 219 11.98 10.23 -14.45
N VAL A 220 11.97 9.47 -13.35
CA VAL A 220 12.02 8.01 -13.42
C VAL A 220 10.77 7.43 -14.08
N SER A 221 9.59 8.02 -13.86
CA SER A 221 8.38 7.60 -14.59
C SER A 221 8.47 7.80 -16.10
N ASN A 222 9.14 8.87 -16.57
CA ASN A 222 9.38 9.10 -17.99
C ASN A 222 10.40 8.13 -18.56
N TYR A 223 11.47 7.86 -17.82
CA TYR A 223 12.46 6.84 -18.17
C TYR A 223 11.79 5.48 -18.35
N ILE A 224 11.02 5.02 -17.34
CA ILE A 224 10.25 3.77 -17.40
C ILE A 224 9.35 3.75 -18.63
N PHE A 225 8.64 4.84 -18.91
CA PHE A 225 7.75 4.93 -20.06
C PHE A 225 8.49 4.78 -21.39
N ASN A 226 9.67 5.39 -21.53
CA ASN A 226 10.48 5.32 -22.76
C ASN A 226 11.01 3.90 -23.00
N ILE A 227 11.63 3.27 -21.99
CA ILE A 227 12.13 1.89 -22.14
C ILE A 227 10.99 0.88 -22.34
N SER A 228 9.80 1.17 -21.81
CA SER A 228 8.60 0.34 -22.04
C SER A 228 8.11 0.40 -23.48
N LYS A 229 8.26 1.55 -24.17
CA LYS A 229 7.94 1.66 -25.60
C LYS A 229 8.91 0.86 -26.45
N ILE A 230 10.20 0.95 -26.16
CA ILE A 230 11.25 0.18 -26.84
C ILE A 230 10.96 -1.32 -26.67
N ARG A 231 10.70 -1.75 -25.42
CA ARG A 231 10.32 -3.12 -25.10
C ARG A 231 9.12 -3.59 -25.92
N ALA A 232 8.07 -2.79 -26.00
CA ALA A 232 6.84 -3.16 -26.69
C ALA A 232 7.04 -3.37 -28.21
N GLN A 233 8.03 -2.72 -28.82
CA GLN A 233 8.36 -2.91 -30.24
C GLN A 233 9.09 -4.23 -30.52
N LEU A 234 9.75 -4.79 -29.51
CA LEU A 234 10.58 -5.99 -29.63
C LEU A 234 9.86 -7.27 -29.18
N LEU A 235 8.81 -7.13 -28.36
CA LEU A 235 7.99 -8.24 -27.91
C LEU A 235 7.07 -8.74 -29.03
N SER A 236 6.83 -10.06 -29.08
CA SER A 236 5.96 -10.66 -30.10
C SER A 236 4.49 -10.25 -29.92
N HIS A 237 3.69 -10.41 -30.97
CA HIS A 237 2.26 -10.10 -30.92
C HIS A 237 1.50 -10.90 -29.82
N HIS A 238 1.99 -12.09 -29.47
CA HIS A 238 1.44 -12.91 -28.37
C HIS A 238 1.79 -12.31 -26.99
N ASP A 239 3.01 -11.83 -26.82
CA ASP A 239 3.45 -11.17 -25.59
C ASP A 239 2.67 -9.86 -25.36
N ILE A 240 2.36 -9.12 -26.42
CA ILE A 240 1.59 -7.86 -26.37
C ILE A 240 0.12 -8.13 -25.97
N GLN A 241 -0.51 -9.19 -26.47
CA GLN A 241 -1.90 -9.52 -26.11
C GLN A 241 -2.07 -9.80 -24.61
N ILE A 242 -1.09 -10.43 -23.96
CA ILE A 242 -1.10 -10.69 -22.52
C ILE A 242 -0.99 -9.37 -21.71
N ILE A 243 -0.21 -8.42 -22.22
CA ILE A 243 -0.07 -7.08 -21.64
C ILE A 243 -1.39 -6.30 -21.78
N LEU A 244 -2.02 -6.37 -22.95
CA LEU A 244 -3.27 -5.66 -23.25
C LEU A 244 -4.48 -6.23 -22.51
N PHE A 245 -4.62 -7.56 -22.41
CA PHE A 245 -5.72 -8.19 -21.66
C PHE A 245 -5.77 -7.73 -20.20
N LYS A 246 -4.62 -7.43 -19.59
CA LYS A 246 -4.55 -6.91 -18.22
C LYS A 246 -4.79 -5.41 -18.10
N ASN A 247 -4.46 -4.62 -19.11
CA ASN A 247 -4.84 -3.20 -19.13
C ASN A 247 -6.37 -3.01 -19.29
N VAL A 248 -7.09 -4.02 -19.81
CA VAL A 248 -8.56 -3.98 -20.00
C VAL A 248 -9.34 -4.48 -18.78
N LEU A 249 -8.76 -5.37 -17.96
CA LEU A 249 -9.41 -5.88 -16.74
C LEU A 249 -9.21 -4.99 -15.49
N GLU A 250 -8.46 -3.89 -15.61
CA GLU A 250 -8.17 -2.96 -14.51
C GLU A 250 -8.58 -1.49 -14.83
N VAL A 251 -9.69 -1.31 -15.55
CA VAL A 251 -10.39 0.00 -15.70
C VAL A 251 -11.65 0.02 -14.87
#